data_AF-A0A0Q6VTL0-F1
#
_entry.id   AF-A0A0Q6VTL0-F1
#
_cell.length_a   1.000
_cell.length_b   1.000
_cell.length_c   1.000
_cell.angle_alpha   90.00
_cell.angle_beta   90.00
_cell.angle_gamma   90.00
#
_symmetry.space_group_name_H-M   'P 1'
#
loop_
_entity.id
_entity.type
_entity.pdbx_description
1 polymer ?
#
loop_
_entity_poly.entity_id
_entity_poly.type
_entity_poly.pdbx_seq_one_letter_code
_entity_poly.pdbx_strand_id
1 'polypeptide(L)' 'MTQTYSKSRQQAEAAFGNIQSQLFARNQAGEEVSFVEDAQRTKTARLREARLARDAQFGAAARA' A
#
# COMPACT_ATOMS: atom_id res chain seq x y z
N MET A 1 31.72 29.15 2.31
CA MET A 1 30.28 29.51 2.36
C MET A 1 29.66 28.88 3.61
N THR A 2 29.76 29.52 4.77
CA THR A 2 29.09 29.06 6.00
C THR A 2 28.02 30.09 6.34
N GLN A 3 26.76 29.80 6.01
CA GLN A 3 25.64 30.61 6.47
C GLN A 3 25.39 30.28 7.93
N THR A 4 25.80 31.17 8.84
CA THR A 4 25.47 31.06 10.26
C THR A 4 24.02 31.47 10.45
N TYR A 5 23.11 30.50 10.44
CA TYR A 5 21.70 30.74 10.68
C TYR A 5 21.44 31.09 12.14
N SER A 6 20.43 31.94 12.39
CA SER A 6 19.99 32.22 13.75
C SER A 6 19.46 30.95 14.43
N LYS A 7 19.58 30.86 15.75
CA LYS A 7 19.07 29.71 16.53
C LYS A 7 17.58 29.44 16.26
N SER A 8 16.79 30.50 16.11
CA SER A 8 15.37 30.42 15.77
C SER A 8 15.14 29.74 14.42
N ARG A 9 15.94 30.10 13.41
CA ARG A 9 15.87 29.47 12.08
C ARG A 9 16.23 27.98 12.13
N GLN A 10 17.30 27.61 12.84
CA GLN A 10 17.70 26.21 12.99
C GLN A 10 16.61 25.38 13.68
N GLN A 11 15.96 25.95 14.70
CA GLN A 11 14.87 25.27 15.41
C GLN A 11 13.63 25.11 14.52
N ALA A 12 13.29 26.12 13.72
CA ALA A 12 12.20 26.05 12.75
C ALA A 12 12.47 25.00 11.66
N GLU A 13 13.70 24.94 11.14
CA GLU A 13 14.13 23.95 10.14
C GLU A 13 14.08 22.53 10.73
N ALA A 14 14.54 22.33 11.97
CA ALA A 14 14.45 21.03 12.65
C ALA A 14 13.00 20.59 12.89
N ALA A 15 12.13 21.51 13.33
CA ALA A 15 10.71 21.22 13.53
C ALA A 15 10.02 20.86 12.20
N PHE A 16 10.32 21.60 11.12
CA PHE A 16 9.80 21.33 9.80
C PHE A 16 10.27 19.97 9.26
N GLY A 17 11.57 19.65 9.41
CA GLY A 17 12.14 18.37 9.03
C GLY A 17 11.48 17.19 9.76
N ASN A 18 11.22 17.34 11.06
CA ASN A 18 10.53 16.31 11.85
C ASN A 18 9.09 16.07 11.36
N ILE A 19 8.34 17.13 11.05
CA ILE A 19 6.98 17.02 10.52
C ILE A 19 6.99 16.34 9.15
N GLN A 20 7.89 16.76 8.26
CA GLN A 20 8.06 16.16 6.93
C GLN A 20 8.34 14.65 7.03
N SER A 21 9.29 14.25 7.89
CA SER A 21 9.64 12.84 8.09
C SER A 21 8.44 12.00 8.54
N GLN A 22 7.60 12.52 9.44
CA GLN A 22 6.42 11.80 9.91
C GLN A 22 5.34 11.67 8.82
N LEU A 23 5.18 12.69 7.97
CA LEU A 23 4.25 12.64 6.84
C LEU A 23 4.69 11.60 5.80
N PHE A 24 5.98 11.57 5.45
CA PHE A 24 6.53 10.56 4.55
C PHE A 24 6.36 9.14 5.10
N ALA A 25 6.66 8.93 6.39
CA ALA A 25 6.47 7.62 7.03
C ALA A 25 5.00 7.17 7.01
N ARG A 26 4.06 8.09 7.23
CA ARG A 26 2.61 7.80 7.16
C ARG A 26 2.15 7.47 5.75
N ASN A 27 2.61 8.22 4.74
CA ASN A 27 2.26 7.95 3.35
C ASN A 27 2.79 6.59 2.91
N GLN A 28 4.05 6.28 3.24
CA GLN A 28 4.64 4.97 2.95
C GLN A 28 3.87 3.83 3.62
N ALA A 29 3.48 4.00 4.89
CA ALA A 29 2.65 3.00 5.58
C ALA A 29 1.28 2.81 4.89
N GLY A 30 0.68 3.89 4.37
CA GLY A 30 -0.56 3.82 3.59
C GLY A 30 -0.39 3.08 2.26
N GLU A 31 0.72 3.32 1.56
CA GLU A 31 1.06 2.63 0.30
C GLU A 31 1.33 1.13 0.52
N GLU A 32 1.97 0.77 1.62
CA GLU A 32 2.19 -0.65 1.97
C GLU A 32 0.88 -1.39 2.25
N VAL A 33 -0.06 -0.74 2.95
CA VAL A 33 -1.39 -1.33 3.20
C VAL A 33 -2.19 -1.51 1.92
N SER A 34 -2.24 -0.48 1.05
CA SER A 34 -2.98 -0.58 -0.22
C SER A 34 -2.42 -1.67 -1.13
N PHE A 35 -1.09 -1.82 -1.19
CA PHE A 35 -0.45 -2.88 -1.95
C PHE A 35 -0.88 -4.28 -1.47
N VAL A 36 -0.93 -4.50 -0.15
CA VAL A 36 -1.36 -5.79 0.43
C VAL A 36 -2.83 -6.05 0.12
N GLU A 37 -3.70 -5.04 0.24
CA GLU A 37 -5.12 -5.17 -0.09
C GLU A 37 -5.34 -5.53 -1.56
N ASP A 38 -4.63 -4.88 -2.48
CA ASP A 38 -4.72 -5.16 -3.92
C ASP A 38 -4.23 -6.56 -4.26
N ALA A 39 -3.14 -7.01 -3.63
CA ALA A 39 -2.64 -8.37 -3.80
C ALA A 39 -3.65 -9.42 -3.32
N GLN A 40 -4.31 -9.17 -2.18
CA GLN A 40 -5.36 -10.05 -1.66
C GLN A 40 -6.60 -10.09 -2.54
N ARG A 41 -7.06 -8.92 -3.03
CA ARG A 41 -8.19 -8.82 -3.96
C ARG A 41 -7.93 -9.58 -5.25
N THR A 42 -6.75 -9.39 -5.84
CA THR A 42 -6.31 -10.08 -7.06
C THR A 42 -6.28 -11.60 -6.87
N LYS A 43 -5.68 -12.08 -5.77
CA LYS A 43 -5.65 -13.51 -5.43
C LYS A 43 -7.06 -14.07 -5.30
N THR A 44 -7.94 -13.36 -4.60
CA THR A 44 -9.32 -13.79 -4.36
C THR A 44 -10.12 -13.89 -5.66
N ALA A 45 -9.98 -12.90 -6.55
CA ALA A 45 -10.61 -12.92 -7.87
C ALA A 45 -10.17 -14.15 -8.68
N ARG A 46 -8.86 -14.40 -8.78
CA ARG A 46 -8.30 -15.57 -9.47
C ARG A 46 -8.80 -16.89 -8.91
N LEU A 47 -8.84 -17.03 -7.59
CA LEU A 47 -9.33 -18.27 -6.95
C LEU A 47 -10.83 -18.47 -7.18
N ARG A 48 -11.60 -17.38 -7.16
CA ARG A 48 -13.04 -17.41 -7.44
C ARG A 48 -13.30 -17.85 -8.88
N GLU A 49 -12.59 -17.30 -9.85
CA GLU A 49 -12.68 -17.71 -11.26
C GLU A 49 -12.32 -19.18 -11.45
N ALA A 50 -11.21 -19.63 -10.86
CA ALA A 50 -10.79 -21.03 -10.92
C ALA A 50 -11.85 -21.97 -10.31
N ARG A 51 -12.51 -21.57 -9.21
CA ARG A 51 -13.61 -22.32 -8.62
C ARG A 51 -14.81 -22.40 -9.56
N LEU A 52 -15.23 -21.28 -10.15
CA LEU A 52 -16.37 -21.26 -11.07
C LEU A 52 -16.11 -22.12 -12.33
N ALA A 53 -14.90 -22.06 -12.88
CA ALA A 53 -14.50 -22.89 -14.02
C ALA A 53 -14.56 -24.39 -13.67
N ARG A 54 -14.07 -24.75 -12.48
CA ARG A 54 -14.14 -26.13 -11.96
C ARG A 54 -15.59 -26.58 -11.78
N ASP A 55 -16.43 -25.75 -11.15
CA ASP A 55 -17.84 -26.09 -10.91
C ASP A 55 -18.61 -26.25 -12.22
N ALA A 56 -18.31 -25.43 -13.23
CA ALA A 56 -18.88 -25.58 -14.57
C ALA A 56 -18.45 -26.90 -15.24
N GLN A 57 -17.18 -27.30 -15.11
CA GLN A 57 -16.68 -28.57 -15.63
C GLN A 57 -17.36 -29.77 -14.95
N PHE A 58 -17.45 -29.78 -13.63
CA PHE A 58 -18.12 -30.86 -12.90
C PHE A 58 -19.61 -30.91 -13.16
N GLY A 59 -20.28 -29.74 -13.23
CA GLY A 59 -21.69 -29.65 -13.58
C GLY A 59 -22.00 -30.13 -15.00
N ALA A 60 -21.10 -29.88 -15.96
CA ALA A 60 -21.21 -30.40 -17.32
C ALA A 60 -20.97 -31.92 -17.36
N ALA A 61 -19.95 -32.42 -16.67
CA ALA A 61 -19.65 -33.85 -16.59
C ALA A 61 -20.76 -34.66 -15.90
N ALA A 62 -21.44 -34.10 -14.90
CA ALA A 62 -22.55 -34.76 -14.21
C ALA A 62 -23.88 -34.77 -15.00
N ARG A 63 -23.97 -34.00 -16.09
CA ARG A 63 -25.17 -33.91 -16.94
C ARG A 63 -25.05 -34.68 -18.26
N ALA A 64 -23.86 -35.18 -18.59
CA ALA A 64 -23.57 -36.02 -19.75
C ALA A 64 -23.75 -37.50 -19.40
#